data_AF-A0A2A2N7R6-F1
#
_entry.id   AF-A0A2A2N7R6-F1
#
_cell.length_a   1.000
_cell.length_b   1.000
_cell.length_c   1.000
_cell.angle_alpha   90.00
_cell.angle_beta   90.00
_cell.angle_gamma   90.00
#
_symmetry.space_group_name_H-M   'P 1'
#
loop_
_entity.id
_entity.type
_entity.pdbx_description
1 polymer ?
#
loop_
_entity_poly.entity_id
_entity_poly.type
_entity_poly.pdbx_seq_one_letter_code
_entity_poly.pdbx_strand_id
1 'polypeptide(L)'
;MKIQDLVKSILPSYDDPYVKQHNANTEFVPSSSSTENILHDLIWPMTSFHIISNILDTNDSYQRIVASLGDKCWDKSDHREAKGLGEGWAKYLNSKGKEPLPSEIHELLYNVFKQRRIPAPELELNVLLDEQEFMLSALKLLLASDHCSKQIKKQLSRKNNNLIELYVNRLKQQGDLATLSTGSINDGTVHHKTMTPQSGISLNSLTHSLAYVKPGIECYTLKGRKSQNKGMYNVLILPWPLKIRRSNFKIDEHPPLKMDDTKFGFFSYENKNQITPEMIVYGIRAAIKETGYPDLVVIPECAIDSEHSSLIKSQLEELLTQLEIPKPVLIYGAYKPSQPDEFGANYLELSYVDDFSGNYVYKDQPKHHRWALDRNQIINYKLGTILNPSKKWWENCTIDSRKILSYVDDNIHICPLICEDLARQDPIAPVVRALGPSLVVALLLDGPQISARWPGKYASVLSEDPGSSVLSISPYGMTQRSTGGNFPPSSEVALWSDNFRTIPLELEDDCIGISLVLEKVVLDQWSADGGRSPKDIFKYAGHLSVGCSTELDKITTQKEEPAEKAELV
;
A
#
# COMPACT_ATOMS: atom_id res chain seq x y z
N MET A 1 22.99 20.93 10.92
CA MET A 1 23.18 19.46 11.01
C MET A 1 24.31 19.06 10.07
N LYS A 2 25.24 18.19 10.51
CA LYS A 2 26.30 17.70 9.61
C LYS A 2 25.82 16.46 8.87
N ILE A 3 26.31 16.24 7.65
CA ILE A 3 25.99 15.03 6.86
C ILE A 3 26.29 13.73 7.63
N GLN A 4 27.31 13.75 8.48
CA GLN A 4 27.74 12.60 9.29
C GLN A 4 26.72 12.21 10.34
N ASP A 5 26.10 13.20 10.99
CA ASP A 5 25.08 12.97 12.01
C ASP A 5 23.87 12.28 11.37
N LEU A 6 23.52 12.71 10.15
CA LEU A 6 22.44 12.11 9.36
C LEU A 6 22.78 10.68 8.92
N VAL A 7 23.97 10.46 8.37
CA VAL A 7 24.41 9.11 7.97
C VAL A 7 24.45 8.18 9.18
N LYS A 8 24.88 8.64 10.35
CA LYS A 8 24.87 7.86 11.60
C LYS A 8 23.47 7.57 12.12
N SER A 9 22.50 8.47 11.93
CA SER A 9 21.10 8.18 12.28
C SER A 9 20.55 7.01 11.45
N ILE A 10 20.82 7.03 10.14
CA ILE A 10 20.34 6.00 9.21
C ILE A 10 21.18 4.71 9.34
N LEU A 11 22.48 4.80 9.54
CA LEU A 11 23.41 3.65 9.65
C LEU A 11 24.21 3.74 10.97
N PRO A 12 23.59 3.39 12.11
CA PRO A 12 24.20 3.59 13.44
C PRO A 12 25.37 2.67 13.74
N SER A 13 25.61 1.64 12.94
CA SER A 13 26.66 0.62 13.17
C SER A 13 28.07 1.07 12.82
N TYR A 14 28.28 2.31 12.34
CA TYR A 14 29.57 2.80 11.87
C TYR A 14 30.13 3.96 12.71
N ASP A 15 31.30 3.73 13.31
CA ASP A 15 32.04 4.78 14.04
C ASP A 15 32.56 5.87 13.09
N ASP A 16 33.04 5.47 11.90
CA ASP A 16 33.63 6.32 10.86
C ASP A 16 32.80 6.25 9.55
N PRO A 17 31.74 7.06 9.40
CA PRO A 17 30.76 6.92 8.33
C PRO A 17 31.19 7.58 7.02
N TYR A 18 32.47 7.46 6.63
CA TYR A 18 32.98 8.06 5.39
C TYR A 18 33.45 7.03 4.38
N VAL A 19 33.31 7.40 3.11
CA VAL A 19 33.95 6.70 2.01
C VAL A 19 35.40 7.19 1.88
N LYS A 20 36.36 6.28 2.02
CA LYS A 20 37.77 6.55 1.78
C LYS A 20 38.05 6.62 0.29
N GLN A 21 39.01 7.46 -0.10
CA GLN A 21 39.45 7.51 -1.50
C GLN A 21 40.18 6.20 -1.82
N HIS A 22 39.52 5.31 -2.55
CA HIS A 22 40.14 4.10 -3.10
C HIS A 22 40.59 4.34 -4.54
N ASN A 23 41.62 3.63 -4.99
CA ASN A 23 41.97 3.59 -6.39
C ASN A 23 40.79 2.95 -7.15
N ALA A 24 40.29 3.60 -8.20
CA ALA A 24 39.14 3.16 -9.00
C ALA A 24 39.23 1.71 -9.55
N ASN A 25 40.39 1.06 -9.44
CA ASN A 25 40.68 -0.30 -9.92
C ASN A 25 40.68 -1.39 -8.83
N THR A 26 40.42 -1.08 -7.55
CA THR A 26 40.30 -2.15 -6.53
C THR A 26 38.95 -2.85 -6.67
N GLU A 27 38.98 -4.15 -7.00
CA GLU A 27 37.80 -5.01 -6.95
C GLU A 27 37.17 -4.94 -5.55
N PHE A 28 35.99 -4.35 -5.46
CA PHE A 28 35.20 -4.39 -4.24
C PHE A 28 34.29 -5.60 -4.30
N VAL A 29 34.54 -6.60 -3.45
CA VAL A 29 33.62 -7.72 -3.26
C VAL A 29 33.10 -7.66 -1.83
N PRO A 30 31.78 -7.50 -1.62
CA PRO A 30 31.18 -7.58 -0.31
C PRO A 30 31.53 -8.92 0.35
N SER A 31 32.41 -8.91 1.35
CA SER A 31 32.70 -10.08 2.16
C SER A 31 31.68 -10.17 3.30
N SER A 32 31.32 -11.37 3.72
CA SER A 32 30.45 -11.59 4.88
C SER A 32 31.12 -11.23 6.22
N SER A 33 32.39 -10.80 6.22
CA SER A 33 33.24 -10.70 7.41
C SER A 33 33.75 -9.29 7.74
N SER A 34 33.61 -8.29 6.86
CA SER A 34 34.10 -6.93 7.10
C SER A 34 32.95 -5.96 7.37
N THR A 35 32.50 -5.90 8.62
CA THR A 35 31.43 -4.99 9.09
C THR A 35 31.88 -3.52 9.24
N GLU A 36 33.16 -3.21 9.01
CA GLU A 36 33.74 -1.89 9.33
C GLU A 36 33.70 -0.87 8.17
N ASN A 37 33.30 -1.26 6.96
CA ASN A 37 33.27 -0.35 5.82
C ASN A 37 31.84 0.01 5.42
N ILE A 38 31.46 1.28 5.60
CA ILE A 38 30.15 1.84 5.22
C ILE A 38 29.82 1.62 3.74
N LEU A 39 30.84 1.48 2.89
CA LEU A 39 30.67 1.21 1.47
C LEU A 39 29.90 -0.10 1.21
N HIS A 40 29.98 -1.08 2.12
CA HIS A 40 29.18 -2.32 2.01
C HIS A 40 27.69 -2.04 2.02
N ASP A 41 27.22 -1.08 2.81
CA ASP A 41 25.80 -0.74 2.85
C ASP A 41 25.44 0.26 1.74
N LEU A 42 26.33 1.21 1.41
CA LEU A 42 26.09 2.19 0.35
C LEU A 42 26.05 1.57 -1.06
N ILE A 43 26.74 0.45 -1.29
CA ILE A 43 26.65 -0.30 -2.56
C ILE A 43 25.29 -0.96 -2.75
N TRP A 44 24.47 -1.05 -1.71
CA TRP A 44 23.05 -1.33 -1.88
C TRP A 44 22.35 -0.06 -2.37
N PRO A 45 21.82 -0.03 -3.62
CA PRO A 45 21.23 1.17 -4.18
C PRO A 45 20.09 1.73 -3.31
N MET A 46 19.33 0.88 -2.63
CA MET A 46 18.22 1.31 -1.78
C MET A 46 18.71 2.03 -0.52
N THR A 47 19.92 1.73 -0.03
CA THR A 47 20.52 2.44 1.11
C THR A 47 21.08 3.78 0.68
N SER A 48 21.79 3.85 -0.44
CA SER A 48 22.21 5.14 -1.02
C SER A 48 21.01 6.04 -1.31
N PHE A 49 19.97 5.48 -1.92
CA PHE A 49 18.70 6.16 -2.16
C PHE A 49 18.06 6.68 -0.87
N HIS A 50 18.03 5.86 0.19
CA HIS A 50 17.45 6.23 1.48
C HIS A 50 18.13 7.49 2.03
N ILE A 51 19.46 7.47 2.14
CA ILE A 51 20.21 8.57 2.72
C ILE A 51 20.02 9.84 1.90
N ILE A 52 20.17 9.77 0.57
CA ILE A 52 20.01 10.94 -0.30
C ILE A 52 18.58 11.48 -0.27
N SER A 53 17.58 10.60 -0.26
CA SER A 53 16.18 10.99 -0.14
C SER A 53 15.91 11.72 1.16
N ASN A 54 16.42 11.22 2.29
CA ASN A 54 16.29 11.87 3.58
C ASN A 54 17.02 13.25 3.60
N ILE A 55 18.21 13.35 3.00
CA ILE A 55 18.94 14.62 2.81
C ILE A 55 18.05 15.64 2.06
N LEU A 56 17.53 15.24 0.90
CA LEU A 56 16.79 16.13 0.02
C LEU A 56 15.43 16.51 0.59
N ASP A 57 14.73 15.58 1.25
CA ASP A 57 13.43 15.80 1.89
C ASP A 57 13.54 16.76 3.07
N THR A 58 14.50 16.52 3.98
CA THR A 58 14.66 17.30 5.23
C THR A 58 15.02 18.75 4.95
N ASN A 59 15.67 19.03 3.82
CA ASN A 59 16.14 20.37 3.46
C ASN A 59 15.42 20.97 2.24
N ASP A 60 14.30 20.36 1.80
CA ASP A 60 13.50 20.81 0.64
C ASP A 60 14.36 21.10 -0.62
N SER A 61 15.44 20.33 -0.79
CA SER A 61 16.46 20.57 -1.82
C SER A 61 16.23 19.77 -3.09
N TYR A 62 15.23 18.89 -3.12
CA TYR A 62 14.87 18.10 -4.30
C TYR A 62 14.44 18.98 -5.49
N GLN A 63 13.87 20.16 -5.23
CA GLN A 63 13.49 21.13 -6.28
C GLN A 63 14.69 21.63 -7.11
N ARG A 64 15.93 21.48 -6.61
CA ARG A 64 17.13 21.90 -7.33
C ARG A 64 17.36 21.14 -8.63
N ILE A 65 16.74 19.97 -8.82
CA ILE A 65 16.81 19.22 -10.08
C ILE A 65 16.23 20.00 -11.29
N VAL A 66 15.32 20.95 -11.05
CA VAL A 66 14.76 21.83 -12.08
C VAL A 66 15.27 23.28 -11.99
N ALA A 67 16.29 23.53 -11.17
CA ALA A 67 16.87 24.85 -10.96
C ALA A 67 18.35 24.89 -11.38
N SER A 68 18.98 26.06 -11.28
CA SER A 68 20.43 26.20 -11.42
C SER A 68 21.15 25.57 -10.23
N LEU A 69 22.15 24.74 -10.49
CA LEU A 69 23.09 24.16 -9.54
C LEU A 69 24.40 24.96 -9.58
N GLY A 70 24.35 26.26 -9.33
CA GLY A 70 25.47 27.18 -9.60
C GLY A 70 25.55 27.56 -11.07
N ASP A 71 26.69 27.30 -11.72
CA ASP A 71 26.93 27.62 -13.14
C ASP A 71 26.41 26.54 -14.10
N LYS A 72 25.92 25.41 -13.57
CA LYS A 72 25.38 24.29 -14.33
C LYS A 72 23.89 24.09 -14.03
N CYS A 73 23.14 23.59 -15.01
CA CYS A 73 21.81 23.04 -14.83
C CYS A 73 21.82 21.52 -15.05
N TRP A 74 20.90 20.80 -14.40
CA TRP A 74 20.63 19.41 -14.73
C TRP A 74 20.15 19.30 -16.19
N ASP A 75 20.69 18.35 -16.95
CA ASP A 75 20.34 18.19 -18.36
C ASP A 75 20.15 16.73 -18.81
N LYS A 76 19.84 16.55 -20.10
CA LYS A 76 19.65 15.22 -20.72
C LYS A 76 20.92 14.37 -20.74
N SER A 77 22.11 14.96 -20.64
CA SER A 77 23.37 14.21 -20.52
C SER A 77 23.50 13.63 -19.13
N ASP A 78 23.21 14.41 -18.08
CA ASP A 78 23.23 13.95 -16.69
C ASP A 78 22.22 12.82 -16.45
N HIS A 79 21.00 12.94 -17.00
CA HIS A 79 19.99 11.88 -16.95
C HIS A 79 20.47 10.58 -17.62
N ARG A 80 21.05 10.66 -18.83
CA ARG A 80 21.55 9.49 -19.56
C ARG A 80 22.71 8.82 -18.83
N GLU A 81 23.59 9.61 -18.24
CA GLU A 81 24.70 9.13 -17.43
C GLU A 81 24.18 8.37 -16.20
N ALA A 82 23.29 8.97 -15.40
CA ALA A 82 22.71 8.32 -14.22
C ALA A 82 22.01 7.00 -14.57
N LYS A 83 21.28 6.96 -15.70
CA LYS A 83 20.68 5.72 -16.21
C LYS A 83 21.72 4.66 -16.55
N GLY A 84 22.76 5.03 -17.30
CA GLY A 84 23.84 4.10 -17.67
C GLY A 84 24.59 3.56 -16.45
N LEU A 85 24.83 4.40 -15.46
CA LEU A 85 25.42 4.02 -14.18
C LEU A 85 24.53 3.04 -13.40
N GLY A 86 23.22 3.28 -13.36
CA GLY A 86 22.26 2.35 -12.75
C GLY A 86 22.22 0.98 -13.43
N GLU A 87 22.33 0.93 -14.76
CA GLU A 87 22.42 -0.32 -15.52
C GLU A 87 23.72 -1.08 -15.23
N GLY A 88 24.87 -0.39 -15.17
CA GLY A 88 26.15 -0.97 -14.79
C GLY A 88 26.15 -1.50 -13.35
N TRP A 89 25.59 -0.73 -12.42
CA TRP A 89 25.45 -1.12 -11.02
C TRP A 89 24.59 -2.39 -10.86
N ALA A 90 23.50 -2.50 -11.62
CA ALA A 90 22.66 -3.70 -11.60
C ALA A 90 23.39 -4.94 -12.11
N LYS A 91 24.24 -4.81 -13.13
CA LYS A 91 25.06 -5.94 -13.63
C LYS A 91 26.08 -6.40 -12.60
N TYR A 92 26.76 -5.47 -11.94
CA TYR A 92 27.65 -5.76 -10.82
C TYR A 92 26.95 -6.59 -9.72
N LEU A 93 25.75 -6.17 -9.29
CA LEU A 93 24.97 -6.87 -8.26
C LEU A 93 24.54 -8.28 -8.70
N ASN A 94 24.15 -8.44 -9.96
CA ASN A 94 23.73 -9.73 -10.52
C ASN A 94 24.92 -10.69 -10.76
N SER A 95 26.10 -10.18 -11.08
CA SER A 95 27.29 -10.98 -11.43
C SER A 95 28.06 -11.52 -10.22
N LYS A 96 27.58 -11.28 -9.00
CA LYS A 96 28.30 -11.56 -7.74
C LYS A 96 29.66 -10.84 -7.66
N GLY A 97 29.73 -9.62 -8.22
CA GLY A 97 30.96 -8.84 -8.28
C GLY A 97 32.01 -9.38 -9.26
N LYS A 98 31.65 -10.30 -10.16
CA LYS A 98 32.55 -10.73 -11.25
C LYS A 98 32.70 -9.67 -12.32
N GLU A 99 31.65 -8.90 -12.57
CA GLU A 99 31.78 -7.65 -13.30
C GLU A 99 32.20 -6.55 -12.33
N PRO A 100 33.06 -5.60 -12.73
CA PRO A 100 33.47 -4.50 -11.86
C PRO A 100 32.30 -3.55 -11.60
N LEU A 101 32.25 -2.98 -10.40
CA LEU A 101 31.41 -1.82 -10.13
C LEU A 101 31.91 -0.64 -11.00
N PRO A 102 31.04 0.09 -11.72
CA PRO A 102 31.48 1.27 -12.46
C PRO A 102 32.24 2.24 -11.54
N SER A 103 33.44 2.65 -11.94
CA SER A 103 34.31 3.56 -11.18
C SER A 103 33.59 4.85 -10.78
N GLU A 104 32.74 5.34 -11.66
CA GLU A 104 31.94 6.55 -11.52
C GLU A 104 30.92 6.42 -10.39
N ILE A 105 30.39 5.22 -10.10
CA ILE A 105 29.53 5.01 -8.90
C ILE A 105 30.35 5.23 -7.63
N HIS A 106 31.59 4.72 -7.59
CA HIS A 106 32.48 4.94 -6.47
C HIS A 106 32.85 6.43 -6.31
N GLU A 107 33.10 7.14 -7.42
CA GLU A 107 33.35 8.59 -7.40
C GLU A 107 32.15 9.37 -6.88
N LEU A 108 30.93 9.03 -7.31
CA LEU A 108 29.70 9.65 -6.80
C LEU A 108 29.54 9.41 -5.28
N LEU A 109 29.74 8.17 -4.84
CA LEU A 109 29.71 7.81 -3.42
C LEU A 109 30.76 8.57 -2.62
N TYR A 110 31.98 8.66 -3.13
CA TYR A 110 33.05 9.45 -2.51
C TYR A 110 32.69 10.93 -2.44
N ASN A 111 32.22 11.54 -3.53
CA ASN A 111 31.90 12.97 -3.55
C ASN A 111 30.79 13.34 -2.57
N VAL A 112 29.79 12.47 -2.39
CA VAL A 112 28.72 12.68 -1.41
C VAL A 112 29.24 12.42 0.01
N PHE A 113 29.89 11.26 0.25
CA PHE A 113 30.17 10.74 1.59
C PHE A 113 31.64 10.85 2.05
N LYS A 114 32.51 11.60 1.36
CA LYS A 114 33.91 11.81 1.78
C LYS A 114 34.03 12.54 3.11
N GLN A 115 35.09 12.21 3.84
CA GLN A 115 35.51 13.00 4.98
C GLN A 115 35.97 14.39 4.51
N ARG A 116 35.35 15.44 5.06
CA ARG A 116 35.71 16.83 4.78
C ARG A 116 36.47 17.38 5.99
N ARG A 117 37.70 17.88 5.77
CA ARG A 117 38.59 18.45 6.80
C ARG A 117 38.57 19.98 6.78
N ILE A 118 37.36 20.54 6.78
CA ILE A 118 37.10 21.98 6.59
C ILE A 118 36.52 22.54 7.92
N PRO A 119 36.71 23.84 8.26
CA PRO A 119 36.10 24.45 9.45
C PRO A 119 34.58 24.19 9.61
N ALA A 120 34.13 24.13 10.87
CA ALA A 120 32.81 23.65 11.27
C ALA A 120 31.57 24.24 10.53
N PRO A 121 31.54 25.53 10.12
CA PRO A 121 30.40 26.10 9.40
C PRO A 121 30.24 25.57 7.95
N GLU A 122 31.35 25.26 7.28
CA GLU A 122 31.38 24.77 5.90
C GLU A 122 31.08 23.26 5.81
N LEU A 123 30.91 22.59 6.95
CA LEU A 123 30.46 21.19 7.07
C LEU A 123 28.95 21.06 7.29
N GLU A 124 28.25 22.18 7.40
CA GLU A 124 26.79 22.17 7.50
C GLU A 124 26.17 21.71 6.18
N LEU A 125 25.17 20.84 6.29
CA LEU A 125 24.49 20.27 5.12
C LEU A 125 23.95 21.35 4.17
N ASN A 126 23.48 22.48 4.69
CA ASN A 126 23.01 23.60 3.88
C ASN A 126 24.09 24.18 2.96
N VAL A 127 25.35 24.26 3.42
CA VAL A 127 26.47 24.73 2.59
C VAL A 127 26.78 23.71 1.49
N LEU A 128 26.78 22.42 1.83
CA LEU A 128 27.01 21.35 0.85
C LEU A 128 25.91 21.32 -0.23
N LEU A 129 24.66 21.57 0.16
CA LEU A 129 23.53 21.63 -0.77
C LEU A 129 23.64 22.82 -1.75
N ASP A 130 24.48 23.83 -1.45
CA ASP A 130 24.82 24.92 -2.37
C ASP A 130 26.03 24.59 -3.27
N GLU A 131 26.82 23.57 -2.95
CA GLU A 131 27.93 23.15 -3.79
C GLU A 131 27.43 22.39 -5.03
N GLN A 132 27.78 22.93 -6.22
CA GLN A 132 27.44 22.33 -7.51
C GLN A 132 27.88 20.85 -7.62
N GLU A 133 29.11 20.53 -7.21
CA GLU A 133 29.66 19.17 -7.30
C GLU A 133 28.89 18.19 -6.40
N PHE A 134 28.58 18.59 -5.16
CA PHE A 134 27.84 17.77 -4.22
C PHE A 134 26.43 17.49 -4.72
N MET A 135 25.69 18.54 -5.09
CA MET A 135 24.31 18.39 -5.55
C MET A 135 24.20 17.56 -6.83
N LEU A 136 25.09 17.80 -7.81
CA LEU A 136 25.09 17.02 -9.04
C LEU A 136 25.39 15.54 -8.74
N SER A 137 26.34 15.26 -7.85
CA SER A 137 26.68 13.89 -7.46
C SER A 137 25.53 13.21 -6.71
N ALA A 138 24.86 13.92 -5.79
CA ALA A 138 23.72 13.41 -5.05
C ALA A 138 22.53 13.08 -5.97
N LEU A 139 22.18 13.97 -6.91
CA LEU A 139 21.11 13.75 -7.87
C LEU A 139 21.41 12.58 -8.83
N LYS A 140 22.64 12.50 -9.36
CA LYS A 140 23.07 11.36 -10.19
C LYS A 140 23.01 10.05 -9.43
N LEU A 141 23.47 10.03 -8.19
CA LEU A 141 23.46 8.82 -7.35
C LEU A 141 22.04 8.40 -6.96
N LEU A 142 21.13 9.35 -6.69
CA LEU A 142 19.71 9.08 -6.45
C LEU A 142 19.06 8.38 -7.66
N LEU A 143 19.23 8.94 -8.86
CA LEU A 143 18.64 8.40 -10.09
C LEU A 143 19.31 7.11 -10.54
N ALA A 144 20.63 6.98 -10.39
CA ALA A 144 21.33 5.72 -10.65
C ALA A 144 20.83 4.61 -9.70
N SER A 145 20.56 4.95 -8.43
CA SER A 145 19.96 4.01 -7.47
C SER A 145 18.55 3.58 -7.88
N ASP A 146 17.70 4.52 -8.31
CA ASP A 146 16.35 4.22 -8.84
C ASP A 146 16.39 3.31 -10.07
N HIS A 147 17.26 3.63 -11.03
CA HIS A 147 17.45 2.83 -12.24
C HIS A 147 18.01 1.44 -11.92
N CYS A 148 18.99 1.33 -11.03
CA CYS A 148 19.52 0.05 -10.58
C CYS A 148 18.41 -0.80 -9.94
N SER A 149 17.64 -0.21 -9.03
CA SER A 149 16.49 -0.86 -8.37
C SER A 149 15.47 -1.42 -9.38
N LYS A 150 15.12 -0.64 -10.41
CA LYS A 150 14.24 -1.10 -11.50
C LYS A 150 14.73 -2.38 -12.16
N GLN A 151 16.04 -2.48 -12.43
CA GLN A 151 16.66 -3.62 -13.10
C GLN A 151 16.76 -4.87 -12.22
N ILE A 152 16.84 -4.69 -10.90
CA ILE A 152 16.97 -5.79 -9.93
C ILE A 152 15.66 -6.18 -9.24
N LYS A 153 14.55 -5.47 -9.51
CA LYS A 153 13.24 -5.67 -8.86
C LYS A 153 12.76 -7.12 -8.87
N LYS A 154 12.93 -7.83 -10.00
CA LYS A 154 12.47 -9.23 -10.14
C LYS A 154 13.35 -10.23 -9.39
N GLN A 155 14.56 -9.83 -9.02
CA GLN A 155 15.54 -10.68 -8.35
C GLN A 155 15.41 -10.63 -6.83
N LEU A 156 14.67 -9.65 -6.27
CA LEU A 156 14.54 -9.48 -4.82
C LEU A 156 13.95 -10.71 -4.12
N SER A 157 12.96 -11.38 -4.71
CA SER A 157 12.34 -12.58 -4.16
C SER A 157 12.91 -13.89 -4.67
N ARG A 158 13.75 -13.85 -5.71
CA ARG A 158 14.32 -15.05 -6.32
C ARG A 158 15.58 -15.48 -5.58
N LYS A 159 15.64 -16.75 -5.20
CA LYS A 159 16.89 -17.38 -4.75
C LYS A 159 17.88 -17.42 -5.90
N ASN A 160 18.87 -16.55 -5.84
CA ASN A 160 19.91 -16.39 -6.85
C ASN A 160 21.23 -16.19 -6.12
N ASN A 161 22.25 -16.97 -6.46
CA ASN A 161 23.59 -16.85 -5.87
C ASN A 161 24.33 -15.56 -6.34
N ASN A 162 23.79 -14.40 -5.98
CA ASN A 162 24.26 -13.06 -6.33
C ASN A 162 24.27 -12.14 -5.10
N LEU A 163 24.72 -10.88 -5.26
CA LEU A 163 24.79 -9.95 -4.13
C LEU A 163 23.41 -9.51 -3.63
N ILE A 164 22.40 -9.52 -4.51
CA ILE A 164 21.03 -9.10 -4.19
C ILE A 164 20.44 -10.00 -3.11
N GLU A 165 20.61 -11.32 -3.23
CA GLU A 165 20.15 -12.28 -2.21
C GLU A 165 20.80 -12.01 -0.84
N LEU A 166 22.08 -11.63 -0.81
CA LEU A 166 22.78 -11.30 0.44
C LEU A 166 22.16 -10.09 1.15
N TYR A 167 21.86 -9.01 0.43
CA TYR A 167 21.20 -7.84 1.01
C TYR A 167 19.78 -8.17 1.47
N VAL A 168 18.99 -8.82 0.62
CA VAL A 168 17.61 -9.16 0.95
C VAL A 168 17.54 -10.08 2.19
N ASN A 169 18.44 -11.05 2.33
CA ASN A 169 18.47 -11.92 3.50
C ASN A 169 18.80 -11.18 4.79
N ARG A 170 19.59 -10.09 4.73
CA ARG A 170 19.83 -9.22 5.91
C ARG A 170 18.57 -8.44 6.31
N LEU A 171 17.71 -8.09 5.37
CA LEU A 171 16.47 -7.33 5.62
C LEU A 171 15.33 -8.19 6.16
N LYS A 172 15.33 -9.50 5.86
CA LYS A 172 14.20 -10.43 6.02
C LYS A 172 13.88 -10.90 7.45
N GLN A 173 14.19 -10.15 8.51
CA GLN A 173 14.12 -10.71 9.87
C GLN A 173 12.75 -11.30 10.29
N GLN A 174 11.61 -10.98 9.62
CA GLN A 174 10.29 -11.59 9.91
C GLN A 174 9.35 -11.79 8.69
N GLY A 175 9.89 -12.07 7.49
CA GLY A 175 9.07 -12.41 6.30
C GLY A 175 8.46 -11.24 5.53
N ASP A 176 8.22 -10.09 6.16
CA ASP A 176 7.88 -8.83 5.48
C ASP A 176 9.09 -7.90 5.38
N LEU A 177 9.10 -7.02 4.37
CA LEU A 177 10.12 -5.98 4.24
C LEU A 177 9.56 -4.64 4.74
N ALA A 178 9.88 -4.29 5.99
CA ALA A 178 9.58 -2.97 6.57
C ALA A 178 10.31 -1.84 5.84
N THR A 179 11.38 -2.16 5.11
CA THR A 179 12.08 -1.25 4.19
C THR A 179 12.91 -2.08 3.22
N LEU A 180 13.17 -1.53 2.03
CA LEU A 180 14.12 -2.09 1.07
C LEU A 180 15.56 -1.63 1.32
N SER A 181 15.79 -0.72 2.28
CA SER A 181 17.10 -0.18 2.66
C SER A 181 17.67 -0.94 3.87
N THR A 182 19.01 -1.02 3.99
CA THR A 182 19.65 -1.50 5.22
C THR A 182 19.68 -0.47 6.35
N GLY A 183 19.20 0.75 6.07
CA GLY A 183 19.12 1.83 7.05
C GLY A 183 17.99 1.68 8.07
N SER A 184 18.14 2.41 9.17
CA SER A 184 17.17 2.60 10.25
C SER A 184 15.81 3.04 9.73
N ILE A 185 14.74 2.35 10.14
CA ILE A 185 13.36 2.71 9.80
C ILE A 185 12.88 3.98 10.52
N ASN A 186 13.59 4.45 11.54
CA ASN A 186 13.24 5.65 12.29
C ASN A 186 13.48 6.94 11.49
N ASP A 187 14.34 6.85 10.47
CA ASP A 187 14.75 7.97 9.61
C ASP A 187 14.08 7.89 8.23
N GLY A 188 13.03 7.06 8.13
CA GLY A 188 12.24 6.83 6.94
C GLY A 188 12.46 5.43 6.38
N THR A 189 11.72 5.12 5.33
CA THR A 189 11.72 3.80 4.72
C THR A 189 11.72 3.91 3.20
N VAL A 190 12.28 2.90 2.53
CA VAL A 190 12.37 2.86 1.06
C VAL A 190 11.52 1.72 0.55
N HIS A 191 10.66 2.01 -0.42
CA HIS A 191 9.69 1.06 -0.95
C HIS A 191 9.65 1.08 -2.48
N HIS A 192 8.97 0.08 -3.05
CA HIS A 192 8.69 0.09 -4.46
C HIS A 192 7.66 1.14 -4.83
N LYS A 193 7.91 1.78 -5.96
CA LYS A 193 7.04 2.73 -6.59
C LYS A 193 6.53 2.19 -7.92
N THR A 194 5.25 2.40 -8.21
CA THR A 194 4.66 1.98 -9.49
C THR A 194 4.32 3.15 -10.39
N MET A 195 3.56 4.12 -9.90
CA MET A 195 3.20 5.36 -10.60
C MET A 195 4.07 6.52 -10.15
N THR A 196 4.46 7.38 -11.09
CA THR A 196 5.18 8.62 -10.84
C THR A 196 4.19 9.77 -10.73
N PRO A 197 4.14 10.53 -9.60
CA PRO A 197 3.35 11.75 -9.49
C PRO A 197 3.60 12.67 -10.69
N GLN A 198 2.53 13.11 -11.35
CA GLN A 198 2.58 13.98 -12.53
C GLN A 198 2.24 15.44 -12.21
N SER A 199 1.76 15.71 -10.99
CA SER A 199 1.34 17.04 -10.55
C SER A 199 2.34 17.65 -9.58
N GLY A 200 2.99 18.75 -10.00
CA GLY A 200 3.95 19.47 -9.17
C GLY A 200 5.29 18.74 -9.00
N ILE A 201 6.18 19.35 -8.21
CA ILE A 201 7.51 18.80 -7.89
C ILE A 201 7.51 18.37 -6.43
N SER A 202 7.78 17.10 -6.21
CA SER A 202 8.00 16.49 -4.89
C SER A 202 9.20 15.57 -4.96
N LEU A 203 9.82 15.21 -3.83
CA LEU A 203 10.91 14.23 -3.82
C LEU A 203 10.55 12.94 -4.58
N ASN A 204 9.32 12.45 -4.39
CA ASN A 204 8.88 11.26 -5.07
C ASN A 204 8.70 11.50 -6.58
N SER A 205 8.40 12.70 -7.08
CA SER A 205 8.33 12.96 -8.54
C SER A 205 9.68 12.82 -9.27
N LEU A 206 10.82 12.78 -8.56
CA LEU A 206 12.15 12.67 -9.18
C LEU A 206 12.43 11.27 -9.73
N THR A 207 11.75 10.24 -9.22
CA THR A 207 12.13 8.84 -9.42
C THR A 207 10.97 8.04 -10.03
N HIS A 208 11.26 6.88 -10.62
CA HIS A 208 10.24 6.03 -11.20
C HIS A 208 9.93 4.76 -10.40
N SER A 209 10.87 4.23 -9.65
CA SER A 209 10.83 2.82 -9.19
C SER A 209 11.00 2.65 -7.69
N LEU A 210 11.61 3.63 -7.03
CA LEU A 210 11.75 3.75 -5.58
C LEU A 210 10.96 4.95 -5.06
N ALA A 211 10.38 4.78 -3.89
CA ALA A 211 9.74 5.81 -3.11
C ALA A 211 10.43 5.91 -1.74
N TYR A 212 10.55 7.14 -1.24
CA TYR A 212 10.90 7.40 0.15
C TYR A 212 9.63 7.73 0.93
N VAL A 213 9.42 7.00 2.02
CA VAL A 213 8.30 7.19 2.94
C VAL A 213 8.88 7.77 4.24
N LYS A 214 8.35 8.92 4.64
CA LYS A 214 8.81 9.64 5.83
C LYS A 214 8.55 8.83 7.11
N PRO A 215 9.31 9.07 8.19
CA PRO A 215 9.04 8.50 9.50
C PRO A 215 7.60 8.75 9.99
N GLY A 216 7.12 7.87 10.87
CA GLY A 216 5.84 8.03 11.56
C GLY A 216 4.70 7.16 11.01
N ILE A 217 4.91 6.48 9.88
CA ILE A 217 4.05 5.42 9.35
C ILE A 217 4.89 4.19 9.07
N GLU A 218 4.47 3.05 9.60
CA GLU A 218 5.07 1.77 9.26
C GLU A 218 4.53 1.33 7.89
N CYS A 219 5.39 1.25 6.89
CA CYS A 219 5.03 0.77 5.58
C CYS A 219 5.68 -0.60 5.35
N TYR A 220 4.91 -1.58 4.89
CA TYR A 220 5.39 -2.94 4.64
C TYR A 220 5.23 -3.29 3.17
N THR A 221 6.35 -3.63 2.51
CA THR A 221 6.30 -4.17 1.15
C THR A 221 6.06 -5.68 1.21
N LEU A 222 4.90 -6.10 0.71
CA LEU A 222 4.48 -7.50 0.59
C LEU A 222 4.71 -7.96 -0.85
N LYS A 223 5.52 -9.01 -1.05
CA LYS A 223 5.85 -9.48 -2.40
C LYS A 223 4.99 -10.70 -2.77
N GLY A 224 4.04 -10.49 -3.67
CA GLY A 224 3.17 -11.55 -4.16
C GLY A 224 3.74 -12.36 -5.30
N ARG A 225 3.34 -13.63 -5.36
CA ARG A 225 3.56 -14.53 -6.50
C ARG A 225 2.28 -14.66 -7.32
N LYS A 226 2.37 -14.47 -8.63
CA LYS A 226 1.28 -14.75 -9.57
C LYS A 226 1.74 -15.67 -10.69
N SER A 227 0.86 -16.59 -11.10
CA SER A 227 1.21 -17.69 -12.02
C SER A 227 1.17 -17.30 -13.50
N GLN A 228 0.38 -16.31 -13.91
CA GLN A 228 0.26 -15.88 -15.31
C GLN A 228 -0.06 -14.38 -15.46
N ASN A 229 0.51 -13.76 -16.49
CA ASN A 229 0.18 -12.41 -16.93
C ASN A 229 -0.87 -12.52 -18.04
N LYS A 230 -2.09 -12.10 -17.73
CA LYS A 230 -3.19 -11.92 -18.70
C LYS A 230 -3.35 -10.42 -18.89
N GLY A 231 -3.65 -9.97 -20.11
CA GLY A 231 -3.90 -8.54 -20.38
C GLY A 231 -5.10 -7.95 -19.62
N MET A 232 -5.88 -8.80 -18.95
CA MET A 232 -7.01 -8.43 -18.10
C MET A 232 -6.71 -8.77 -16.63
N TYR A 233 -7.30 -8.00 -15.73
CA TYR A 233 -7.28 -8.23 -14.29
C TYR A 233 -8.71 -8.27 -13.75
N ASN A 234 -9.09 -9.38 -13.16
CA ASN A 234 -10.45 -9.63 -12.70
C ASN A 234 -10.58 -9.38 -11.19
N VAL A 235 -11.56 -8.56 -10.80
CA VAL A 235 -11.86 -8.25 -9.41
C VAL A 235 -13.26 -8.76 -9.07
N LEU A 236 -13.38 -9.60 -8.06
CA LEU A 236 -14.66 -10.00 -7.46
C LEU A 236 -14.93 -9.12 -6.24
N ILE A 237 -16.01 -8.35 -6.31
CA ILE A 237 -16.51 -7.52 -5.23
C ILE A 237 -17.67 -8.26 -4.57
N LEU A 238 -17.54 -8.54 -3.28
CA LEU A 238 -18.60 -9.14 -2.47
C LEU A 238 -19.09 -8.07 -1.48
N PRO A 239 -20.15 -7.31 -1.79
CA PRO A 239 -20.60 -6.15 -1.01
C PRO A 239 -21.35 -6.59 0.25
N TRP A 240 -20.74 -7.48 1.03
CA TRP A 240 -21.30 -8.04 2.23
C TRP A 240 -21.03 -7.15 3.45
N PRO A 241 -21.93 -7.14 4.45
CA PRO A 241 -23.21 -7.86 4.47
C PRO A 241 -24.27 -7.25 3.55
N LEU A 242 -25.12 -8.11 2.98
CA LEU A 242 -26.24 -7.70 2.12
C LEU A 242 -27.38 -7.03 2.90
N LYS A 243 -27.45 -7.22 4.22
CA LYS A 243 -28.50 -6.66 5.08
C LYS A 243 -27.88 -6.01 6.31
N ILE A 244 -28.14 -4.72 6.51
CA ILE A 244 -27.79 -3.98 7.73
C ILE A 244 -29.04 -3.36 8.35
N ARG A 245 -29.26 -3.64 9.62
CA ARG A 245 -30.39 -3.15 10.43
C ARG A 245 -29.88 -2.10 11.42
N ARG A 246 -30.82 -1.30 11.97
CA ARG A 246 -30.52 -0.34 13.05
C ARG A 246 -29.87 -1.03 14.25
N SER A 247 -30.30 -2.26 14.55
CA SER A 247 -29.80 -3.09 15.65
C SER A 247 -28.37 -3.60 15.48
N ASN A 248 -27.73 -3.35 14.34
CA ASN A 248 -26.30 -3.58 14.15
C ASN A 248 -25.45 -2.45 14.73
N PHE A 249 -26.06 -1.29 15.01
CA PHE A 249 -25.43 -0.17 15.71
C PHE A 249 -25.95 -0.14 17.14
N LYS A 250 -25.05 0.10 18.10
CA LYS A 250 -25.37 0.21 19.53
C LYS A 250 -24.65 1.41 20.12
N ILE A 251 -25.27 2.04 21.12
CA ILE A 251 -24.56 2.98 21.99
C ILE A 251 -23.55 2.17 22.79
N ASP A 252 -22.33 2.69 22.89
CA ASP A 252 -21.36 2.20 23.87
C ASP A 252 -21.52 3.02 25.15
N GLU A 253 -22.02 2.38 26.22
CA GLU A 253 -22.30 3.04 27.50
C GLU A 253 -21.04 3.17 28.38
N HIS A 254 -20.02 2.35 28.12
CA HIS A 254 -18.78 2.29 28.89
C HIS A 254 -17.54 2.44 27.99
N PRO A 255 -17.44 3.53 27.19
CA PRO A 255 -16.27 3.73 26.37
C PRO A 255 -15.05 4.04 27.26
N PRO A 256 -13.86 3.51 26.93
CA PRO A 256 -12.63 3.84 27.66
C PRO A 256 -12.31 5.34 27.60
N LEU A 257 -12.58 5.96 26.45
CA LEU A 257 -12.33 7.39 26.23
C LEU A 257 -13.44 8.25 26.86
N LYS A 258 -13.05 9.19 27.73
CA LYS A 258 -13.99 10.13 28.36
C LYS A 258 -13.99 11.47 27.63
N MET A 259 -15.16 11.95 27.24
CA MET A 259 -15.40 13.21 26.53
C MET A 259 -16.60 13.95 27.16
N ASP A 260 -16.84 15.20 26.73
CA ASP A 260 -18.07 15.94 27.06
C ASP A 260 -19.30 15.18 26.54
N ASP A 261 -19.98 14.47 27.45
CA ASP A 261 -21.09 13.57 27.18
C ASP A 261 -22.34 14.30 26.66
N THR A 262 -22.42 15.62 26.85
CA THR A 262 -23.50 16.44 26.30
C THR A 262 -23.38 16.61 24.79
N LYS A 263 -22.15 16.57 24.26
CA LYS A 263 -21.83 16.82 22.83
C LYS A 263 -21.36 15.57 22.09
N PHE A 264 -20.73 14.64 22.78
CA PHE A 264 -20.12 13.45 22.19
C PHE A 264 -20.74 12.17 22.75
N GLY A 265 -20.72 11.12 21.94
CA GLY A 265 -21.09 9.78 22.34
C GLY A 265 -20.24 8.76 21.59
N PHE A 266 -20.31 7.50 22.01
CA PHE A 266 -19.60 6.41 21.36
C PHE A 266 -20.60 5.35 20.88
N PHE A 267 -20.28 4.73 19.75
CA PHE A 267 -21.08 3.63 19.20
C PHE A 267 -20.18 2.45 18.81
N SER A 268 -20.78 1.27 18.77
CA SER A 268 -20.19 0.07 18.19
C SER A 268 -21.04 -0.44 17.03
N TYR A 269 -20.38 -1.07 16.07
CA TYR A 269 -21.01 -1.79 14.97
C TYR A 269 -20.74 -3.29 15.12
N GLU A 270 -21.76 -4.09 14.82
CA GLU A 270 -21.67 -5.54 14.83
C GLU A 270 -22.47 -6.10 13.65
N ASN A 271 -21.79 -6.72 12.69
CA ASN A 271 -22.44 -7.55 11.69
C ASN A 271 -22.96 -8.83 12.35
N LYS A 272 -24.25 -9.14 12.12
CA LYS A 272 -24.90 -10.34 12.68
C LYS A 272 -25.01 -11.47 11.65
N ASN A 273 -24.66 -11.21 10.39
CA ASN A 273 -24.66 -12.22 9.34
C ASN A 273 -23.24 -12.78 9.21
N GLN A 274 -23.06 -14.06 9.48
CA GLN A 274 -21.78 -14.71 9.36
C GLN A 274 -21.35 -14.81 7.90
N ILE A 275 -20.06 -14.62 7.65
CA ILE A 275 -19.44 -14.82 6.34
C ILE A 275 -18.45 -15.97 6.50
N THR A 276 -18.62 -17.03 5.71
CA THR A 276 -17.85 -18.27 5.82
C THR A 276 -16.94 -18.49 4.61
N PRO A 277 -15.92 -19.38 4.71
CA PRO A 277 -15.10 -19.76 3.56
C PRO A 277 -15.91 -20.28 2.36
N GLU A 278 -16.98 -21.04 2.62
CA GLU A 278 -17.82 -21.62 1.58
C GLU A 278 -18.60 -20.55 0.80
N MET A 279 -19.06 -19.50 1.49
CA MET A 279 -19.70 -18.36 0.84
C MET A 279 -18.72 -17.65 -0.10
N ILE A 280 -17.48 -17.42 0.35
CA ILE A 280 -16.43 -16.80 -0.48
C ILE A 280 -16.14 -17.66 -1.72
N VAL A 281 -15.99 -18.98 -1.53
CA VAL A 281 -15.79 -19.93 -2.64
C VAL A 281 -16.96 -19.95 -3.61
N TYR A 282 -18.20 -19.86 -3.12
CA TYR A 282 -19.37 -19.73 -3.97
C TYR A 282 -19.32 -18.45 -4.81
N GLY A 283 -18.97 -17.31 -4.22
CA GLY A 283 -18.74 -16.05 -4.94
C GLY A 283 -17.65 -16.19 -6.02
N ILE A 284 -16.53 -16.82 -5.71
CA ILE A 284 -15.44 -17.09 -6.66
C ILE A 284 -15.93 -17.95 -7.83
N ARG A 285 -16.68 -19.02 -7.56
CA ARG A 285 -17.26 -19.89 -8.60
C ARG A 285 -18.28 -19.16 -9.47
N ALA A 286 -19.09 -18.29 -8.88
CA ALA A 286 -20.03 -17.46 -9.63
C ALA A 286 -19.27 -16.52 -10.59
N ALA A 287 -18.20 -15.87 -10.13
CA ALA A 287 -17.35 -15.05 -11.01
C ALA A 287 -16.69 -15.87 -12.14
N ILE A 288 -16.17 -17.06 -11.82
CA ILE A 288 -15.54 -17.96 -12.80
C ILE A 288 -16.49 -18.30 -13.95
N LYS A 289 -17.78 -18.47 -13.68
CA LYS A 289 -18.79 -18.78 -14.70
C LYS A 289 -19.01 -17.62 -15.69
N GLU A 290 -18.91 -16.38 -15.23
CA GLU A 290 -19.28 -15.19 -16.01
C GLU A 290 -18.08 -14.51 -16.69
N THR A 291 -17.00 -14.27 -15.95
CA THR A 291 -15.86 -13.44 -16.40
C THR A 291 -14.51 -14.14 -16.28
N GLY A 292 -14.49 -15.30 -15.62
CA GLY A 292 -13.30 -16.10 -15.36
C GLY A 292 -12.75 -15.91 -13.95
N TYR A 293 -11.55 -16.44 -13.74
CA TYR A 293 -10.95 -16.51 -12.41
C TYR A 293 -10.67 -15.10 -11.84
N PRO A 294 -11.12 -14.78 -10.61
CA PRO A 294 -10.84 -13.49 -9.98
C PRO A 294 -9.40 -13.44 -9.48
N ASP A 295 -8.66 -12.42 -9.89
CA ASP A 295 -7.30 -12.16 -9.40
C ASP A 295 -7.30 -11.52 -8.01
N LEU A 296 -8.33 -10.73 -7.74
CA LEU A 296 -8.58 -10.06 -6.47
C LEU A 296 -10.02 -10.30 -6.02
N VAL A 297 -10.20 -10.64 -4.75
CA VAL A 297 -11.50 -10.69 -4.07
C VAL A 297 -11.53 -9.60 -3.01
N VAL A 298 -12.60 -8.81 -2.96
CA VAL A 298 -12.73 -7.69 -2.02
C VAL A 298 -14.04 -7.73 -1.25
N ILE A 299 -13.97 -7.58 0.07
CA ILE A 299 -15.11 -7.52 0.99
C ILE A 299 -15.02 -6.24 1.85
N PRO A 300 -16.09 -5.44 1.99
CA PRO A 300 -16.05 -4.13 2.65
C PRO A 300 -15.65 -4.12 4.13
N GLU A 301 -15.53 -2.90 4.67
CA GLU A 301 -15.20 -2.61 6.07
C GLU A 301 -16.17 -3.29 7.06
N CYS A 302 -15.63 -3.77 8.19
CA CYS A 302 -16.38 -4.43 9.25
C CYS A 302 -17.32 -5.56 8.78
N ALA A 303 -17.01 -6.25 7.69
CA ALA A 303 -17.84 -7.34 7.20
C ALA A 303 -17.71 -8.60 8.07
N ILE A 304 -16.51 -8.89 8.57
CA ILE A 304 -16.19 -10.17 9.22
C ILE A 304 -15.70 -9.92 10.66
N ASP A 305 -16.28 -10.56 11.66
CA ASP A 305 -15.75 -10.47 13.03
C ASP A 305 -14.45 -11.29 13.20
N SER A 306 -13.70 -11.03 14.27
CA SER A 306 -12.40 -11.67 14.52
C SER A 306 -12.43 -13.19 14.64
N GLU A 307 -13.54 -13.78 15.11
CA GLU A 307 -13.67 -15.23 15.24
C GLU A 307 -13.83 -15.86 13.86
N HIS A 308 -14.73 -15.34 13.03
CA HIS A 308 -14.91 -15.80 11.65
C HIS A 308 -13.71 -15.46 10.74
N SER A 309 -13.00 -14.36 11.01
CA SER A 309 -11.73 -14.06 10.33
C SER A 309 -10.70 -15.17 10.58
N SER A 310 -10.62 -15.68 11.82
CA SER A 310 -9.73 -16.80 12.17
C SER A 310 -10.14 -18.11 11.48
N LEU A 311 -11.45 -18.34 11.29
CA LEU A 311 -11.97 -19.47 10.52
C LEU A 311 -11.58 -19.38 9.04
N ILE A 312 -11.73 -18.20 8.42
CA ILE A 312 -11.32 -17.95 7.04
C ILE A 312 -9.82 -18.21 6.88
N LYS A 313 -9.00 -17.69 7.81
CA LYS A 313 -7.55 -17.90 7.80
C LYS A 313 -7.14 -19.37 7.80
N SER A 314 -7.81 -20.17 8.62
CA SER A 314 -7.48 -21.59 8.81
C SER A 314 -8.04 -22.52 7.73
N GLN A 315 -9.20 -22.20 7.13
CA GLN A 315 -9.92 -23.14 6.27
C GLN A 315 -9.93 -22.76 4.78
N LEU A 316 -9.85 -21.47 4.43
CA LEU A 316 -10.03 -21.04 3.04
C LEU A 316 -8.95 -21.62 2.11
N GLU A 317 -7.70 -21.66 2.55
CA GLU A 317 -6.61 -22.20 1.72
C GLU A 317 -6.81 -23.69 1.41
N GLU A 318 -7.18 -24.46 2.43
CA GLU A 318 -7.45 -25.89 2.29
C GLU A 318 -8.62 -26.11 1.32
N LEU A 319 -9.71 -25.37 1.52
CA LEU A 319 -10.90 -25.46 0.68
C LEU A 319 -10.60 -25.09 -0.78
N LEU A 320 -9.85 -24.02 -1.03
CA LEU A 320 -9.41 -23.65 -2.39
C LEU A 320 -8.56 -24.75 -3.02
N THR A 321 -7.65 -25.36 -2.24
CA THR A 321 -6.76 -26.44 -2.71
C THR A 321 -7.55 -27.71 -3.04
N GLN A 322 -8.45 -28.14 -2.15
CA GLN A 322 -9.32 -29.32 -2.36
C GLN A 322 -10.20 -29.17 -3.60
N LEU A 323 -10.64 -27.94 -3.90
CA LEU A 323 -11.51 -27.64 -5.03
C LEU A 323 -10.74 -27.27 -6.30
N GLU A 324 -9.40 -27.35 -6.28
CA GLU A 324 -8.51 -26.99 -7.39
C GLU A 324 -8.73 -25.55 -7.90
N ILE A 325 -9.18 -24.67 -7.02
CA ILE A 325 -9.35 -23.25 -7.31
C ILE A 325 -8.02 -22.56 -7.02
N PRO A 326 -7.44 -21.80 -7.97
CA PRO A 326 -6.24 -21.01 -7.67
C PRO A 326 -6.49 -20.08 -6.48
N LYS A 327 -5.43 -19.63 -5.81
CA LYS A 327 -5.53 -18.76 -4.63
C LYS A 327 -5.48 -17.28 -5.04
N PRO A 328 -6.59 -16.52 -4.88
CA PRO A 328 -6.61 -15.13 -5.32
C PRO A 328 -5.91 -14.25 -4.28
N VAL A 329 -5.64 -12.99 -4.61
CA VAL A 329 -5.45 -12.00 -3.55
C VAL A 329 -6.81 -11.74 -2.93
N LEU A 330 -6.92 -11.78 -1.61
CA LEU A 330 -8.18 -11.49 -0.91
C LEU A 330 -7.95 -10.35 0.09
N ILE A 331 -8.77 -9.30 -0.01
CA ILE A 331 -8.77 -8.14 0.88
C ILE A 331 -10.15 -8.03 1.53
N TYR A 332 -10.25 -8.08 2.85
CA TYR A 332 -11.53 -7.95 3.53
C TYR A 332 -11.46 -7.10 4.79
N GLY A 333 -12.56 -6.40 5.08
CA GLY A 333 -12.71 -5.66 6.32
C GLY A 333 -13.13 -6.58 7.46
N ALA A 334 -12.39 -6.51 8.55
CA ALA A 334 -12.63 -7.27 9.75
C ALA A 334 -12.76 -6.37 10.98
N TYR A 335 -13.40 -6.88 12.04
CA TYR A 335 -13.59 -6.12 13.27
C TYR A 335 -13.61 -7.00 14.51
N LYS A 336 -13.36 -6.38 15.67
CA LYS A 336 -13.62 -6.95 16.99
C LYS A 336 -14.58 -6.01 17.71
N PRO A 337 -15.74 -6.47 18.20
CA PRO A 337 -16.63 -5.63 19.00
C PRO A 337 -15.91 -5.04 20.21
N SER A 338 -16.31 -3.83 20.64
CA SER A 338 -15.90 -3.29 21.93
C SER A 338 -16.48 -4.12 23.08
N GLN A 339 -15.81 -4.08 24.22
CA GLN A 339 -16.28 -4.61 25.49
C GLN A 339 -16.35 -3.45 26.50
N PRO A 340 -17.09 -3.58 27.62
CA PRO A 340 -17.10 -2.54 28.64
C PRO A 340 -15.68 -2.14 29.07
N ASP A 341 -15.40 -0.84 29.03
CA ASP A 341 -14.09 -0.26 29.34
C ASP A 341 -12.92 -0.69 28.43
N GLU A 342 -13.22 -1.33 27.28
CA GLU A 342 -12.24 -1.70 26.26
C GLU A 342 -12.63 -1.20 24.86
N PHE A 343 -11.63 -0.84 24.07
CA PHE A 343 -11.84 -0.49 22.67
C PHE A 343 -12.09 -1.75 21.83
N GLY A 344 -12.98 -1.66 20.84
CA GLY A 344 -13.04 -2.63 19.75
C GLY A 344 -11.84 -2.50 18.80
N ALA A 345 -11.88 -3.22 17.69
CA ALA A 345 -10.91 -3.10 16.60
C ALA A 345 -11.63 -3.05 15.25
N ASN A 346 -11.07 -2.30 14.32
CA ASN A 346 -11.49 -2.22 12.94
C ASN A 346 -10.22 -2.23 12.09
N TYR A 347 -10.10 -3.22 11.22
CA TYR A 347 -8.89 -3.50 10.48
C TYR A 347 -9.25 -4.18 9.15
N LEU A 348 -8.29 -4.25 8.24
CA LEU A 348 -8.40 -5.07 7.04
C LEU A 348 -7.45 -6.25 7.15
N GLU A 349 -7.79 -7.32 6.45
CA GLU A 349 -6.95 -8.50 6.26
C GLU A 349 -6.66 -8.65 4.77
N LEU A 350 -5.38 -8.85 4.44
CA LEU A 350 -4.88 -9.12 3.11
C LEU A 350 -4.25 -10.49 3.10
N SER A 351 -4.74 -11.36 2.21
CA SER A 351 -4.14 -12.68 1.96
C SER A 351 -3.67 -12.84 0.53
N TYR A 352 -2.55 -13.52 0.39
CA TYR A 352 -1.83 -13.67 -0.87
C TYR A 352 -0.83 -14.82 -0.80
N VAL A 353 -0.41 -15.31 -1.97
CA VAL A 353 0.73 -16.24 -2.04
C VAL A 353 2.02 -15.43 -1.97
N ASP A 354 2.75 -15.56 -0.86
CA ASP A 354 4.02 -14.88 -0.64
C ASP A 354 5.11 -15.45 -1.55
N ASP A 355 5.81 -14.57 -2.26
CA ASP A 355 6.83 -14.99 -3.23
C ASP A 355 8.12 -15.48 -2.57
N PHE A 356 8.36 -15.10 -1.31
CA PHE A 356 9.54 -15.55 -0.57
C PHE A 356 9.39 -16.97 -0.02
N SER A 357 8.26 -17.26 0.62
CA SER A 357 7.95 -18.56 1.24
C SER A 357 7.23 -19.52 0.30
N GLY A 358 6.46 -19.00 -0.66
CA GLY A 358 5.54 -19.78 -1.49
C GLY A 358 4.23 -20.15 -0.80
N ASN A 359 4.02 -19.72 0.44
CA ASN A 359 2.84 -20.03 1.25
C ASN A 359 1.73 -19.00 1.04
N TYR A 360 0.48 -19.39 1.29
CA TYR A 360 -0.61 -18.44 1.41
C TYR A 360 -0.57 -17.81 2.80
N VAL A 361 -0.33 -16.52 2.88
CA VAL A 361 -0.13 -15.79 4.15
C VAL A 361 -1.19 -14.73 4.34
N TYR A 362 -1.38 -14.30 5.59
CA TYR A 362 -2.32 -13.24 5.97
C TYR A 362 -1.57 -12.09 6.65
N LYS A 363 -1.95 -10.86 6.32
CA LYS A 363 -1.41 -9.63 6.89
C LYS A 363 -2.55 -8.67 7.18
N ASP A 364 -2.53 -8.10 8.37
CA ASP A 364 -3.54 -7.15 8.82
C ASP A 364 -3.05 -5.70 8.68
N GLN A 365 -3.99 -4.77 8.56
CA GLN A 365 -3.73 -3.34 8.72
C GLN A 365 -4.85 -2.71 9.56
N PRO A 366 -4.55 -2.10 10.71
CA PRO A 366 -5.52 -1.41 11.53
C PRO A 366 -6.03 -0.13 10.84
N LYS A 367 -7.21 0.32 11.26
CA LYS A 367 -7.76 1.62 10.87
C LYS A 367 -6.96 2.76 11.50
N HIS A 368 -6.73 3.83 10.73
CA HIS A 368 -5.95 4.99 11.20
C HIS A 368 -6.81 6.15 11.73
N HIS A 369 -8.10 6.16 11.40
CA HIS A 369 -9.03 7.23 11.76
C HIS A 369 -10.34 6.66 12.27
N ARG A 370 -10.81 7.08 13.44
CA ARG A 370 -12.16 6.72 13.91
C ARG A 370 -13.21 7.35 13.02
N TRP A 371 -14.25 6.58 12.70
CA TRP A 371 -15.42 7.16 12.07
C TRP A 371 -16.19 8.00 13.09
N ALA A 372 -16.63 9.18 12.66
CA ALA A 372 -17.45 10.07 13.48
C ALA A 372 -18.75 10.41 12.74
N LEU A 373 -19.86 9.88 13.23
CA LEU A 373 -21.20 10.12 12.73
C LEU A 373 -21.71 11.48 13.19
N ASP A 374 -22.02 12.34 12.22
CA ASP A 374 -22.71 13.61 12.46
C ASP A 374 -24.24 13.50 12.32
N ARG A 375 -24.94 14.60 12.57
CA ARG A 375 -26.40 14.69 12.45
C ARG A 375 -26.91 14.25 11.07
N ASN A 376 -26.24 14.65 10.00
CA ASN A 376 -26.67 14.36 8.64
C ASN A 376 -26.51 12.88 8.32
N GLN A 377 -25.39 12.27 8.71
CA GLN A 377 -25.16 10.83 8.57
C GLN A 377 -26.16 10.02 9.39
N ILE A 378 -26.42 10.40 10.64
CA ILE A 378 -27.41 9.73 11.51
C ILE A 378 -28.80 9.75 10.88
N ILE A 379 -29.22 10.89 10.33
CA ILE A 379 -30.49 11.01 9.62
C ILE A 379 -30.46 10.13 8.37
N ASN A 380 -29.45 10.29 7.51
CA ASN A 380 -29.31 9.59 6.24
C ASN A 380 -29.37 8.08 6.40
N TYR A 381 -28.65 7.51 7.38
CA TYR A 381 -28.66 6.06 7.65
C TYR A 381 -29.83 5.61 8.53
N LYS A 382 -30.76 6.53 8.86
CA LYS A 382 -31.93 6.29 9.71
C LYS A 382 -31.55 5.67 11.06
N LEU A 383 -30.55 6.23 11.72
CA LEU A 383 -30.02 5.78 13.02
C LEU A 383 -30.53 6.61 14.20
N GLY A 384 -31.36 7.64 13.96
CA GLY A 384 -31.84 8.58 14.99
C GLY A 384 -32.62 7.95 16.16
N THR A 385 -33.10 6.72 16.05
CA THR A 385 -33.73 5.98 17.15
C THR A 385 -32.73 5.32 18.10
N ILE A 386 -31.46 5.23 17.69
CA ILE A 386 -30.37 4.64 18.46
C ILE A 386 -29.37 5.73 18.85
N LEU A 387 -28.95 6.56 17.89
CA LEU A 387 -27.95 7.61 18.08
C LEU A 387 -28.63 8.98 18.07
N ASN A 388 -28.52 9.73 19.17
CA ASN A 388 -29.13 11.06 19.26
C ASN A 388 -28.49 12.02 18.24
N PRO A 389 -29.24 12.60 17.27
CA PRO A 389 -28.70 13.49 16.26
C PRO A 389 -28.14 14.83 16.78
N SER A 390 -28.33 15.16 18.07
CA SER A 390 -27.72 16.34 18.69
C SER A 390 -26.28 16.14 19.13
N LYS A 391 -25.78 14.89 19.13
CA LYS A 391 -24.41 14.54 19.49
C LYS A 391 -23.61 14.14 18.24
N LYS A 392 -22.29 14.27 18.34
CA LYS A 392 -21.33 13.65 17.41
C LYS A 392 -20.91 12.29 17.97
N TRP A 393 -21.10 11.23 17.21
CA TRP A 393 -20.90 9.86 17.68
C TRP A 393 -19.63 9.26 17.09
N TRP A 394 -18.68 8.90 17.95
CA TRP A 394 -17.41 8.28 17.55
C TRP A 394 -17.50 6.76 17.63
N GLU A 395 -16.91 6.09 16.66
CA GLU A 395 -16.72 4.64 16.69
C GLU A 395 -15.81 4.26 17.86
N ASN A 396 -16.25 3.33 18.71
CA ASN A 396 -15.45 2.83 19.83
C ASN A 396 -14.46 1.76 19.39
N CYS A 397 -13.46 2.16 18.61
CA CYS A 397 -12.37 1.27 18.18
C CYS A 397 -10.99 1.83 18.56
N THR A 398 -10.03 0.92 18.60
CA THR A 398 -8.61 1.24 18.77
C THR A 398 -8.10 1.88 17.49
N ILE A 399 -7.20 2.85 17.64
CA ILE A 399 -6.35 3.38 16.57
C ILE A 399 -4.92 3.09 17.03
N ASP A 400 -4.30 2.09 16.40
CA ASP A 400 -2.98 1.58 16.78
C ASP A 400 -1.84 2.34 16.04
N SER A 401 -0.61 1.84 16.11
CA SER A 401 0.49 2.32 15.27
C SER A 401 0.06 2.30 13.80
N ARG A 402 0.37 3.40 13.11
CA ARG A 402 -0.13 3.65 11.78
C ARG A 402 0.65 2.77 10.79
N LYS A 403 -0.01 1.77 10.24
CA LYS A 403 0.58 0.71 9.42
C LYS A 403 -0.12 0.67 8.06
N ILE A 404 0.65 0.69 6.98
CA ILE A 404 0.15 0.54 5.62
C ILE A 404 0.79 -0.65 4.91
N LEU A 405 -0.04 -1.47 4.25
CA LEU A 405 0.42 -2.56 3.41
C LEU A 405 0.59 -2.10 1.97
N SER A 406 1.74 -2.40 1.38
CA SER A 406 2.08 -2.18 -0.03
C SER A 406 2.29 -3.54 -0.69
N TYR A 407 1.22 -4.09 -1.24
CA TYR A 407 1.27 -5.38 -1.94
C TYR A 407 1.75 -5.19 -3.38
N VAL A 408 2.76 -5.94 -3.79
CA VAL A 408 3.34 -5.86 -5.13
C VAL A 408 3.56 -7.26 -5.69
N ASP A 409 2.98 -7.56 -6.84
CA ASP A 409 3.35 -8.72 -7.66
C ASP A 409 3.89 -8.24 -9.02
N ASP A 410 3.93 -9.12 -10.03
CA ASP A 410 4.41 -8.79 -11.38
C ASP A 410 3.37 -8.03 -12.23
N ASN A 411 2.11 -7.99 -11.81
CA ASN A 411 0.98 -7.42 -12.54
C ASN A 411 0.36 -6.20 -11.86
N ILE A 412 0.40 -6.11 -10.54
CA ILE A 412 -0.29 -5.09 -9.75
C ILE A 412 0.54 -4.62 -8.55
N HIS A 413 0.31 -3.36 -8.17
CA HIS A 413 0.69 -2.81 -6.88
C HIS A 413 -0.58 -2.28 -6.21
N ILE A 414 -0.94 -2.84 -5.05
CA ILE A 414 -2.15 -2.51 -4.29
C ILE A 414 -1.78 -1.84 -2.96
N CYS A 415 -2.45 -0.74 -2.64
CA CYS A 415 -2.53 -0.22 -1.26
C CYS A 415 -3.99 -0.22 -0.81
N PRO A 416 -4.37 -1.05 0.18
CA PRO A 416 -5.71 -1.02 0.74
C PRO A 416 -5.86 0.11 1.79
N LEU A 417 -7.05 0.70 1.84
CA LEU A 417 -7.43 1.79 2.74
C LEU A 417 -8.73 1.45 3.47
N ILE A 418 -8.95 2.03 4.65
CA ILE A 418 -10.17 1.85 5.44
C ILE A 418 -10.86 3.19 5.65
N CYS A 419 -12.11 3.30 5.22
CA CYS A 419 -13.01 4.42 5.48
C CYS A 419 -12.38 5.79 5.21
N GLU A 420 -12.21 6.56 6.29
CA GLU A 420 -11.68 7.92 6.33
C GLU A 420 -10.26 8.04 5.77
N ASP A 421 -9.49 6.94 5.69
CA ASP A 421 -8.14 6.95 5.09
C ASP A 421 -8.14 7.42 3.64
N LEU A 422 -9.24 7.21 2.91
CA LEU A 422 -9.42 7.74 1.55
C LEU A 422 -9.57 9.27 1.55
N ALA A 423 -10.21 9.85 2.57
CA ALA A 423 -10.56 11.27 2.62
C ALA A 423 -9.52 12.16 3.30
N ARG A 424 -8.70 11.59 4.21
CA ARG A 424 -7.79 12.35 5.06
C ARG A 424 -6.45 12.58 4.36
N GLN A 425 -5.99 13.83 4.39
CA GLN A 425 -4.68 14.18 3.86
C GLN A 425 -3.54 13.65 4.71
N ASP A 426 -3.71 13.58 6.03
CA ASP A 426 -2.71 13.00 6.92
C ASP A 426 -3.31 11.80 7.67
N PRO A 427 -2.49 10.78 7.98
CA PRO A 427 -1.08 10.65 7.61
C PRO A 427 -0.86 9.74 6.38
N ILE A 428 -1.92 9.17 5.81
CA ILE A 428 -1.83 8.06 4.85
C ILE A 428 -1.68 8.54 3.41
N ALA A 429 -2.36 9.62 3.02
CA ALA A 429 -2.31 10.11 1.64
C ALA A 429 -0.88 10.41 1.12
N PRO A 430 0.07 10.97 1.90
CA PRO A 430 1.44 11.21 1.43
C PRO A 430 2.17 9.90 1.14
N VAL A 431 1.90 8.84 1.92
CA VAL A 431 2.48 7.50 1.70
C VAL A 431 1.92 6.88 0.43
N VAL A 432 0.59 6.92 0.23
CA VAL A 432 -0.04 6.41 -1.00
C VAL A 432 0.46 7.17 -2.24
N ARG A 433 0.58 8.50 -2.16
CA ARG A 433 1.15 9.32 -3.25
C ARG A 433 2.62 9.00 -3.52
N ALA A 434 3.41 8.73 -2.47
CA ALA A 434 4.81 8.34 -2.61
C ALA A 434 4.95 7.00 -3.35
N LEU A 435 4.19 5.99 -2.92
CA LEU A 435 4.20 4.64 -3.48
C LEU A 435 3.61 4.57 -4.90
N GLY A 436 2.60 5.40 -5.19
CA GLY A 436 1.89 5.38 -6.45
C GLY A 436 1.40 3.99 -6.83
N PRO A 437 0.53 3.33 -6.04
CA PRO A 437 0.04 2.01 -6.39
C PRO A 437 -0.73 2.03 -7.72
N SER A 438 -0.75 0.90 -8.44
CA SER A 438 -1.61 0.75 -9.62
C SER A 438 -3.09 0.76 -9.25
N LEU A 439 -3.42 0.25 -8.06
CA LEU A 439 -4.78 0.17 -7.54
C LEU A 439 -4.82 0.53 -6.05
N VAL A 440 -5.70 1.45 -5.68
CA VAL A 440 -6.10 1.70 -4.30
C VAL A 440 -7.43 1.02 -4.06
N VAL A 441 -7.54 0.23 -2.99
CA VAL A 441 -8.79 -0.46 -2.62
C VAL A 441 -9.28 0.13 -1.30
N ALA A 442 -10.36 0.92 -1.33
CA ALA A 442 -10.93 1.55 -0.15
C ALA A 442 -12.14 0.77 0.36
N LEU A 443 -11.99 0.14 1.52
CA LEU A 443 -13.06 -0.56 2.22
C LEU A 443 -13.83 0.43 3.07
N LEU A 444 -15.13 0.60 2.82
CA LEU A 444 -15.96 1.58 3.53
C LEU A 444 -17.17 0.91 4.18
N LEU A 445 -17.62 1.43 5.32
CA LEU A 445 -18.94 1.19 5.91
C LEU A 445 -19.80 2.46 5.71
N ASP A 446 -20.11 2.77 4.45
CA ASP A 446 -20.82 3.99 4.06
C ASP A 446 -22.03 3.70 3.15
N GLY A 447 -22.80 4.72 2.80
CA GLY A 447 -23.87 4.65 1.81
C GLY A 447 -23.38 4.46 0.37
N PRO A 448 -24.24 4.77 -0.63
CA PRO A 448 -23.97 4.55 -2.06
C PRO A 448 -22.63 5.13 -2.54
N GLN A 449 -21.94 4.37 -3.37
CA GLN A 449 -20.64 4.70 -3.91
C GLN A 449 -20.79 5.41 -5.26
N ILE A 450 -21.03 6.72 -5.20
CA ILE A 450 -21.30 7.58 -6.36
C ILE A 450 -20.38 8.80 -6.43
N SER A 451 -20.15 9.31 -7.64
CA SER A 451 -19.22 10.41 -7.92
C SER A 451 -19.52 11.70 -7.14
N ALA A 452 -20.80 11.99 -6.89
CA ALA A 452 -21.23 13.21 -6.18
C ALA A 452 -20.97 13.16 -4.66
N ARG A 453 -20.67 11.98 -4.10
CA ARG A 453 -20.37 11.82 -2.68
C ARG A 453 -18.87 11.90 -2.43
N TRP A 454 -18.51 12.02 -1.15
CA TRP A 454 -17.12 12.16 -0.73
C TRP A 454 -16.19 11.08 -1.31
N PRO A 455 -16.57 9.76 -1.42
CA PRO A 455 -15.66 8.76 -1.95
C PRO A 455 -15.25 9.09 -3.39
N GLY A 456 -16.19 9.56 -4.23
CA GLY A 456 -15.89 9.93 -5.61
C GLY A 456 -14.95 11.13 -5.74
N LYS A 457 -15.13 12.15 -4.89
CA LYS A 457 -14.22 13.30 -4.85
C LYS A 457 -12.78 12.86 -4.53
N TYR A 458 -12.60 12.07 -3.47
CA TYR A 458 -11.25 11.70 -3.02
C TYR A 458 -10.61 10.58 -3.84
N ALA A 459 -11.42 9.68 -4.41
CA ALA A 459 -10.95 8.71 -5.41
C ALA A 459 -10.37 9.43 -6.64
N SER A 460 -11.02 10.50 -7.10
CA SER A 460 -10.53 11.31 -8.23
C SER A 460 -9.17 11.95 -7.92
N VAL A 461 -8.95 12.43 -6.68
CA VAL A 461 -7.66 13.03 -6.28
C VAL A 461 -6.50 12.04 -6.45
N LEU A 462 -6.67 10.79 -6.01
CA LEU A 462 -5.63 9.76 -6.16
C LEU A 462 -5.50 9.26 -7.62
N SER A 463 -6.59 9.32 -8.38
CA SER A 463 -6.61 9.05 -9.83
C SER A 463 -5.88 10.13 -10.62
N GLU A 464 -5.91 11.39 -10.19
CA GLU A 464 -5.16 12.47 -10.82
C GLU A 464 -3.70 12.48 -10.38
N ASP A 465 -3.46 12.29 -9.08
CA ASP A 465 -2.13 12.27 -8.49
C ASP A 465 -2.08 11.27 -7.31
N PRO A 466 -1.37 10.13 -7.45
CA PRO A 466 -0.25 9.92 -8.36
C PRO A 466 -0.61 9.25 -9.71
N GLY A 467 -1.89 9.14 -10.07
CA GLY A 467 -2.33 8.39 -11.25
C GLY A 467 -2.79 6.97 -10.95
N SER A 468 -3.20 6.69 -9.70
CA SER A 468 -3.66 5.39 -9.24
C SER A 468 -5.12 5.15 -9.62
N SER A 469 -5.47 3.97 -10.13
CA SER A 469 -6.88 3.57 -10.15
C SER A 469 -7.38 3.38 -8.72
N VAL A 470 -8.64 3.70 -8.44
CA VAL A 470 -9.26 3.58 -7.12
C VAL A 470 -10.56 2.79 -7.23
N LEU A 471 -10.70 1.78 -6.36
CA LEU A 471 -11.93 1.04 -6.15
C LEU A 471 -12.41 1.28 -4.71
N SER A 472 -13.53 1.98 -4.52
CA SER A 472 -14.17 2.10 -3.21
C SER A 472 -15.41 1.21 -3.15
N ILE A 473 -15.64 0.56 -2.00
CA ILE A 473 -16.72 -0.43 -1.87
C ILE A 473 -17.39 -0.26 -0.51
N SER A 474 -18.73 -0.35 -0.48
CA SER A 474 -19.54 -0.39 0.73
C SER A 474 -20.42 -1.63 0.79
N PRO A 475 -20.83 -2.09 1.98
CA PRO A 475 -21.84 -3.13 2.11
C PRO A 475 -23.13 -2.72 1.42
N TYR A 476 -23.71 -3.63 0.64
CA TYR A 476 -25.03 -3.43 0.04
C TYR A 476 -26.05 -3.04 1.11
N GLY A 477 -26.02 -3.72 2.26
CA GLY A 477 -26.90 -3.40 3.38
C GLY A 477 -26.80 -1.95 3.87
N MET A 478 -25.64 -1.28 3.74
CA MET A 478 -25.47 0.12 4.15
C MET A 478 -25.96 1.10 3.07
N THR A 479 -25.69 0.80 1.80
CA THR A 479 -26.18 1.59 0.66
C THR A 479 -27.71 1.72 0.66
N GLN A 480 -28.40 0.60 0.92
CA GLN A 480 -29.86 0.53 1.02
C GLN A 480 -30.43 1.33 2.19
N ARG A 481 -29.64 1.60 3.24
CA ARG A 481 -30.08 2.39 4.40
C ARG A 481 -30.04 3.89 4.18
N SER A 482 -29.21 4.37 3.25
CA SER A 482 -28.89 5.78 3.06
C SER A 482 -30.01 6.59 2.41
N THR A 483 -31.18 6.62 3.06
CA THR A 483 -32.45 7.13 2.50
C THR A 483 -33.09 8.22 3.35
N GLY A 484 -32.49 8.60 4.47
CA GLY A 484 -33.06 9.57 5.42
C GLY A 484 -33.18 11.01 4.91
N GLY A 485 -32.51 11.36 3.81
CA GLY A 485 -32.63 12.65 3.13
C GLY A 485 -33.69 12.68 2.02
N ASN A 486 -34.66 11.75 2.02
CA ASN A 486 -35.63 11.52 0.93
C ASN A 486 -35.02 10.98 -0.37
N PHE A 487 -33.80 10.46 -0.31
CA PHE A 487 -33.20 9.75 -1.44
C PHE A 487 -33.72 8.30 -1.47
N PRO A 488 -33.98 7.73 -2.67
CA PRO A 488 -34.27 6.31 -2.78
C PRO A 488 -33.06 5.45 -2.35
N PRO A 489 -33.28 4.20 -1.93
CA PRO A 489 -32.19 3.24 -1.82
C PRO A 489 -31.41 3.16 -3.14
N SER A 490 -30.10 2.96 -3.08
CA SER A 490 -29.26 2.76 -4.27
C SER A 490 -28.47 1.48 -4.12
N SER A 491 -28.39 0.74 -5.22
CA SER A 491 -27.62 -0.50 -5.35
C SER A 491 -26.19 -0.26 -5.84
N GLU A 492 -25.74 1.00 -5.91
CA GLU A 492 -24.37 1.38 -6.27
C GLU A 492 -23.43 1.10 -5.10
N VAL A 493 -22.96 -0.15 -5.02
CA VAL A 493 -22.16 -0.67 -3.90
C VAL A 493 -20.68 -0.38 -4.03
N ALA A 494 -20.21 -0.08 -5.23
CA ALA A 494 -18.81 0.24 -5.48
C ALA A 494 -18.66 1.40 -6.46
N LEU A 495 -17.52 2.06 -6.42
CA LEU A 495 -17.13 3.12 -7.36
C LEU A 495 -15.74 2.79 -7.90
N TRP A 496 -15.64 2.74 -9.22
CA TRP A 496 -14.36 2.73 -9.91
C TRP A 496 -13.97 4.16 -10.30
N SER A 497 -12.73 4.54 -10.07
CA SER A 497 -12.15 5.79 -10.58
C SER A 497 -10.79 5.52 -11.20
N ASP A 498 -10.54 6.04 -12.39
CA ASP A 498 -9.23 6.06 -13.04
C ASP A 498 -9.01 7.43 -13.69
N ASN A 499 -7.86 7.61 -14.37
CA ASN A 499 -7.49 8.89 -15.00
C ASN A 499 -8.46 9.35 -16.11
N PHE A 500 -9.40 8.50 -16.53
CA PHE A 500 -10.28 8.76 -17.65
C PHE A 500 -11.73 8.92 -17.21
N ARG A 501 -12.16 8.20 -16.16
CA ARG A 501 -13.57 8.17 -15.75
C ARG A 501 -13.76 7.68 -14.32
N THR A 502 -14.91 8.06 -13.78
CA THR A 502 -15.45 7.58 -12.51
C THR A 502 -16.81 6.95 -12.75
N ILE A 503 -16.96 5.65 -12.43
CA ILE A 503 -18.13 4.83 -12.74
C ILE A 503 -18.65 4.14 -11.47
N PRO A 504 -19.90 4.41 -11.04
CA PRO A 504 -20.59 3.61 -10.03
C PRO A 504 -20.88 2.20 -10.55
N LEU A 505 -20.74 1.19 -9.69
CA LEU A 505 -21.01 -0.21 -10.01
C LEU A 505 -22.24 -0.65 -9.22
N GLU A 506 -23.30 -1.01 -9.95
CA GLU A 506 -24.59 -1.40 -9.39
C GLU A 506 -24.66 -2.92 -9.19
N LEU A 507 -25.15 -3.34 -8.02
CA LEU A 507 -25.49 -4.73 -7.75
C LEU A 507 -26.93 -4.98 -8.20
N GLU A 508 -27.10 -5.89 -9.16
CA GLU A 508 -28.42 -6.30 -9.62
C GLU A 508 -29.20 -7.03 -8.52
N ASP A 509 -30.54 -6.98 -8.64
CA ASP A 509 -31.42 -7.69 -7.73
C ASP A 509 -31.08 -9.18 -7.68
N ASP A 510 -31.23 -9.78 -6.49
CA ASP A 510 -30.90 -11.17 -6.19
C ASP A 510 -29.44 -11.61 -6.42
N CYS A 511 -28.54 -10.71 -6.81
CA CYS A 511 -27.12 -11.01 -6.94
C CYS A 511 -26.37 -10.87 -5.61
N ILE A 512 -25.21 -11.52 -5.51
CA ILE A 512 -24.41 -11.54 -4.27
C ILE A 512 -23.08 -10.80 -4.37
N GLY A 513 -22.68 -10.42 -5.58
CA GLY A 513 -21.43 -9.74 -5.86
C GLY A 513 -21.38 -9.17 -7.26
N ILE A 514 -20.28 -8.45 -7.54
CA ILE A 514 -19.98 -7.88 -8.86
C ILE A 514 -18.64 -8.44 -9.32
N SER A 515 -18.58 -8.93 -10.54
CA SER A 515 -17.32 -9.21 -11.22
C SER A 515 -16.94 -8.03 -12.11
N LEU A 516 -15.85 -7.36 -11.75
CA LEU A 516 -15.27 -6.22 -12.45
C LEU A 516 -14.05 -6.69 -13.27
N VAL A 517 -14.04 -6.36 -14.56
CA VAL A 517 -12.93 -6.65 -15.47
C VAL A 517 -12.18 -5.37 -15.76
N LEU A 518 -10.86 -5.42 -15.57
CA LEU A 518 -9.94 -4.31 -15.82
C LEU A 518 -9.01 -4.64 -16.98
N GLU A 519 -8.85 -3.69 -17.90
CA GLU A 519 -7.86 -3.77 -18.97
C GLU A 519 -6.54 -3.15 -18.51
N LYS A 520 -5.44 -3.86 -18.72
CA LYS A 520 -4.09 -3.35 -18.48
C LYS A 520 -3.62 -2.57 -19.70
N VAL A 521 -3.35 -1.29 -19.54
CA VAL A 521 -2.82 -0.43 -20.61
C VAL A 521 -1.54 0.26 -20.18
N VAL A 522 -0.72 0.65 -21.17
CA VAL A 522 0.53 1.37 -20.91
C VAL A 522 0.29 2.87 -21.08
N LEU A 523 0.68 3.65 -20.09
CA LEU A 523 0.72 5.11 -20.13
C LEU A 523 2.16 5.58 -19.88
N ASP A 524 2.62 6.54 -20.66
CA ASP A 524 3.88 7.21 -20.37
C ASP A 524 3.72 8.15 -19.18
N GLN A 525 4.69 8.12 -18.28
CA GLN A 525 4.82 9.06 -17.18
C GLN A 525 6.23 9.65 -17.17
N TRP A 526 6.34 10.87 -16.65
CA TRP A 526 7.58 11.63 -16.61
C TRP A 526 8.03 11.87 -15.17
N SER A 527 9.32 11.71 -14.90
CA SER A 527 9.95 12.25 -13.69
C SER A 527 10.14 13.77 -13.83
N ALA A 528 10.40 14.45 -12.71
CA ALA A 528 10.57 15.91 -12.68
C ALA A 528 11.68 16.43 -13.61
N ASP A 529 12.70 15.60 -13.92
CA ASP A 529 13.77 15.92 -14.86
C ASP A 529 13.46 15.58 -16.33
N GLY A 530 12.22 15.15 -16.62
CA GLY A 530 11.77 14.79 -17.96
C GLY A 530 12.11 13.36 -18.39
N GLY A 531 12.61 12.53 -17.48
CA GLY A 531 12.80 11.10 -17.72
C GLY A 531 11.47 10.42 -18.04
N ARG A 532 11.37 9.76 -19.19
CA ARG A 532 10.15 9.03 -19.60
C ARG A 532 10.22 7.59 -19.12
N SER A 533 9.17 7.11 -18.47
CA SER A 533 8.96 5.67 -18.24
C SER A 533 7.54 5.26 -18.63
N PRO A 534 7.38 4.19 -19.44
CA PRO A 534 6.08 3.55 -19.62
C PRO A 534 5.67 2.85 -18.33
N LYS A 535 4.40 2.98 -17.97
CA LYS A 535 3.79 2.43 -16.75
C LYS A 535 2.49 1.72 -17.07
N ASP A 536 2.30 0.57 -16.43
CA ASP A 536 1.07 -0.20 -16.55
C ASP A 536 -0.01 0.36 -15.62
N ILE A 537 -1.13 0.79 -16.20
CA ILE A 537 -2.31 1.28 -15.48
C ILE A 537 -3.52 0.39 -15.78
N PHE A 538 -4.54 0.46 -14.93
CA PHE A 538 -5.81 -0.23 -15.15
C PHE A 538 -6.87 0.74 -15.68
N LYS A 539 -7.60 0.27 -16.68
CA LYS A 539 -8.82 0.90 -17.18
C LYS A 539 -10.01 0.00 -16.91
N TYR A 540 -11.14 0.61 -16.59
CA TYR A 540 -12.41 -0.10 -16.58
C TYR A 540 -12.69 -0.74 -17.95
N ALA A 541 -12.95 -2.05 -17.99
CA ALA A 541 -13.32 -2.78 -19.21
C ALA A 541 -14.78 -3.27 -19.21
N GLY A 542 -15.36 -3.50 -18.03
CA GLY A 542 -16.75 -3.95 -17.89
C GLY A 542 -17.02 -4.49 -16.48
N HIS A 543 -18.29 -4.62 -16.11
CA HIS A 543 -18.68 -5.34 -14.89
C HIS A 543 -20.02 -6.05 -15.09
N LEU A 544 -20.25 -7.10 -14.32
CA LEU A 544 -21.50 -7.87 -14.27
C LEU A 544 -21.80 -8.25 -12.82
N SER A 545 -23.07 -8.31 -12.45
CA SER A 545 -23.47 -8.90 -11.17
C SER A 545 -23.41 -10.43 -11.25
N VAL A 546 -23.03 -11.09 -10.14
CA VAL A 546 -22.78 -12.53 -10.11
C VAL A 546 -23.42 -13.22 -8.91
N GLY A 547 -23.74 -14.49 -9.14
CA GLY A 547 -24.31 -15.41 -8.15
C GLY A 547 -25.74 -15.07 -7.78
N CYS A 548 -26.41 -15.99 -7.08
CA CYS A 548 -27.78 -15.84 -6.61
C CYS A 548 -27.85 -15.86 -5.08
N SER A 549 -28.62 -14.92 -4.51
CA SER A 549 -28.88 -14.77 -3.08
C SER A 549 -29.56 -16.00 -2.49
N THR A 550 -30.51 -16.59 -3.21
CA THR A 550 -31.24 -17.78 -2.75
C THR A 550 -30.35 -19.03 -2.64
N GLU A 551 -29.32 -19.15 -3.48
CA GLU A 551 -28.33 -20.22 -3.37
C GLU A 551 -27.34 -19.96 -2.24
N LEU A 552 -26.96 -18.70 -2.02
CA LEU A 552 -26.15 -18.30 -0.87
C LEU A 552 -26.84 -18.64 0.45
N ASP A 553 -28.15 -18.35 0.57
CA ASP A 553 -28.94 -18.66 1.76
C ASP A 553 -29.00 -20.18 2.06
N LYS A 554 -28.97 -21.03 1.02
CA LYS A 554 -28.89 -22.50 1.18
C LYS A 554 -27.54 -22.92 1.77
N ILE A 555 -26.45 -22.30 1.35
CA ILE A 555 -25.11 -22.57 1.89
C ILE A 555 -25.03 -22.16 3.36
N THR A 556 -25.64 -21.03 3.72
CA THR A 556 -25.68 -20.56 5.11
C THR A 556 -26.51 -21.48 6.01
N THR A 557 -27.67 -21.94 5.54
CA THR A 557 -28.59 -22.78 6.33
C THR A 557 -28.11 -24.23 6.53
N GLN A 558 -27.34 -24.80 5.59
CA GLN A 558 -26.76 -26.15 5.74
C GLN A 558 -25.74 -26.26 6.87
N LYS A 559 -25.21 -25.15 7.40
CA LYS A 559 -24.32 -25.11 8.58
C LYS A 559 -25.07 -24.94 9.90
N GLU A 560 -26.33 -24.51 9.89
CA GLU A 560 -27.13 -24.27 11.10
C GLU A 560 -27.87 -25.52 11.61
N GLU A 561 -27.87 -26.65 10.89
CA GLU A 561 -28.36 -27.93 11.44
C GLU A 561 -27.29 -28.54 12.38
N PRO A 562 -27.54 -28.63 13.71
CA PRO A 562 -26.71 -29.47 14.55
C PRO A 562 -26.92 -30.93 14.16
N ALA A 563 -25.85 -31.72 14.25
CA ALA A 563 -25.86 -33.17 14.14
C ALA A 563 -26.67 -33.82 15.29
N GLU A 564 -27.98 -33.64 15.31
CA GLU A 564 -28.93 -34.34 16.15
C GLU A 564 -30.09 -34.81 15.27
N LYS A 565 -29.82 -35.81 14.42
CA LYS A 565 -30.82 -36.76 13.88
C LYS A 565 -30.11 -37.92 13.19
N ALA A 566 -29.29 -38.63 13.96
CA ALA A 566 -28.84 -39.96 13.60
C ALA A 566 -28.69 -40.80 14.86
N GLU A 567 -29.81 -41.06 15.55
CA GLU A 567 -29.99 -42.26 16.37
C GLU A 567 -31.45 -42.38 16.81
N LEU A 568 -32.18 -43.30 16.16
CA LEU A 568 -33.01 -44.36 16.75
C LEU A 568 -34.02 -44.88 15.69
N VAL A 569 -33.51 -45.82 14.89
CA VAL A 569 -34.20 -47.09 14.61
C VAL A 569 -33.82 -48.05 15.72
#